data_AF-X1VHR0-F1
#
_entry.id   AF-X1VHR0-F1
#
_cell.length_a   1.000
_cell.length_b   1.000
_cell.length_c   1.000
_cell.angle_alpha   90.00
_cell.angle_beta   90.00
_cell.angle_gamma   90.00
#
_symmetry.space_group_name_H-M   'P 1'
#
loop_
_entity.id
_entity.type
_entity.pdbx_description
1 polymer ?
#
loop_
_entity_poly.entity_id
_entity_poly.type
_entity_poly.pdbx_seq_one_letter_code
_entity_poly.pdbx_strand_id
1 'polypeptide(L)'
;MKKKNFWFSEKHIPGFGIILKIKRILSTRVSNFQKVEIFETESFGKMMVIDGMVMFTEADEFVYHEMLTHVPLFVHSKIKNVLIV
;
A
#
# COMPACT_ATOMS: atom_id res chain seq x y z
N MET A 1 -23.37 7.11 -14.91
CA MET A 1 -22.09 6.56 -15.42
C MET A 1 -21.99 5.10 -14.99
N LYS A 2 -21.89 4.15 -15.94
CA LYS A 2 -21.81 2.71 -15.64
C LYS A 2 -20.56 2.44 -14.77
N LYS A 3 -20.74 1.93 -13.54
CA LYS A 3 -19.64 1.43 -12.71
C LYS A 3 -19.02 0.24 -13.45
N LYS A 4 -17.86 0.45 -14.07
CA LYS A 4 -17.05 -0.67 -14.58
C LYS A 4 -16.53 -1.43 -13.36
N ASN A 5 -16.86 -2.71 -13.25
CA ASN A 5 -16.30 -3.61 -12.25
C ASN A 5 -14.81 -3.80 -12.55
N PHE A 6 -13.96 -2.98 -11.94
CA PHE A 6 -12.50 -3.07 -12.10
C PHE A 6 -11.93 -3.85 -10.91
N TRP A 7 -11.15 -4.88 -11.20
CA TRP A 7 -10.44 -5.67 -10.20
C TRP A 7 -8.94 -5.49 -10.42
N PHE A 8 -8.23 -5.18 -9.35
CA PHE A 8 -6.78 -5.17 -9.32
C PHE A 8 -6.30 -6.55 -8.89
N SER A 9 -5.30 -7.11 -9.57
CA SER A 9 -4.71 -8.40 -9.24
C SER A 9 -3.21 -8.27 -9.16
N GLU A 10 -2.64 -8.70 -8.05
CA GLU A 10 -1.21 -8.76 -7.80
C GLU A 10 -0.79 -10.22 -7.60
N LYS A 11 0.31 -10.63 -8.22
CA LYS A 11 0.91 -11.95 -8.05
C LYS A 11 2.18 -11.78 -7.25
N HIS A 12 2.26 -12.40 -6.08
CA HIS A 12 3.45 -12.29 -5.23
C HIS A 12 4.47 -13.38 -5.56
N ILE A 13 4.03 -14.64 -5.56
CA ILE A 13 4.87 -15.82 -5.81
C ILE A 13 4.11 -16.85 -6.66
N PRO A 14 4.76 -17.85 -7.26
CA PRO A 14 4.07 -18.91 -7.98
C PRO A 14 2.98 -19.57 -7.12
N GLY A 15 1.73 -19.53 -7.58
CA GLY A 15 0.58 -20.09 -6.88
C GLY A 15 -0.09 -19.17 -5.85
N PHE A 16 0.42 -17.95 -5.61
CA PHE A 16 -0.18 -17.02 -4.65
C PHE A 16 -0.24 -15.59 -5.19
N GLY A 17 -1.40 -14.96 -4.98
CA GLY A 17 -1.68 -13.59 -5.37
C GLY A 17 -2.91 -13.06 -4.64
N ILE A 18 -3.08 -11.74 -4.66
CA ILE A 18 -4.21 -11.05 -4.08
C ILE A 18 -5.03 -10.38 -5.17
N ILE A 19 -6.33 -10.24 -4.92
CA ILE A 19 -7.26 -9.59 -5.85
C ILE A 19 -8.16 -8.66 -5.05
N LEU A 20 -8.24 -7.39 -5.47
CA LEU A 20 -8.98 -6.34 -4.78
C LEU A 20 -9.92 -5.62 -5.73
N LYS A 21 -11.16 -5.40 -5.30
CA LYS A 21 -12.15 -4.68 -6.09
C LYS A 21 -11.94 -3.18 -5.97
N ILE A 22 -11.89 -2.51 -7.12
CA ILE A 22 -11.61 -1.09 -7.22
C ILE A 22 -12.90 -0.33 -7.51
N LYS A 23 -13.19 0.68 -6.69
CA LYS A 23 -14.29 1.64 -6.92
C LYS A 23 -13.93 2.62 -8.02
N ARG A 24 -12.71 3.19 -7.97
CA ARG A 24 -12.17 4.12 -8.96
C ARG A 24 -10.66 4.29 -8.84
N ILE A 25 -10.04 4.75 -9.91
CA ILE A 25 -8.65 5.19 -9.93
C ILE A 25 -8.62 6.66 -9.51
N LEU A 26 -7.82 7.00 -8.49
CA LEU A 26 -7.69 8.35 -7.96
C LEU A 26 -6.50 9.08 -8.60
N SER A 27 -5.39 8.39 -8.84
CA SER A 27 -4.22 8.97 -9.49
C SER A 27 -3.37 7.89 -10.17
N THR A 28 -2.71 8.27 -11.26
CA THR A 28 -1.66 7.49 -11.92
C THR A 28 -0.57 8.46 -12.32
N ARG A 29 0.67 8.19 -11.89
CA ARG A 29 1.85 8.99 -12.23
C ARG A 29 3.01 8.06 -12.57
N VAL A 30 3.77 8.42 -13.59
CA VAL A 30 5.03 7.73 -13.91
C VAL A 30 6.16 8.72 -13.63
N SER A 31 7.05 8.35 -12.74
CA SER A 31 8.28 9.09 -12.46
C SER A 31 9.45 8.50 -13.25
N ASN A 32 10.64 9.10 -13.11
CA ASN A 32 11.87 8.55 -13.69
C ASN A 32 12.29 7.20 -13.07
N PHE A 33 11.69 6.82 -11.95
CA PHE A 33 12.07 5.62 -11.20
C PHE A 33 11.01 4.52 -11.26
N GLN A 34 9.74 4.92 -11.15
CA GLN A 34 8.63 3.99 -10.90
C GLN A 34 7.29 4.59 -11.29
N LYS A 35 6.32 3.72 -11.57
CA LYS A 35 4.90 4.04 -11.75
C LYS A 35 4.19 3.96 -10.41
N VAL A 36 3.53 5.04 -10.02
CA VAL A 36 2.75 5.15 -8.78
C VAL A 36 1.27 5.31 -9.13
N GLU A 37 0.43 4.47 -8.53
CA GLU A 37 -1.00 4.47 -8.71
C GLU A 37 -1.71 4.51 -7.35
N ILE A 38 -2.77 5.32 -7.26
CA ILE A 38 -3.63 5.38 -6.10
C ILE A 38 -5.02 4.93 -6.53
N PHE A 39 -5.53 3.88 -5.89
CA PHE A 39 -6.86 3.35 -6.11
C PHE A 39 -7.74 3.60 -4.90
N GLU A 40 -9.04 3.78 -5.11
CA GLU A 40 -10.04 3.62 -4.05
C GLU A 40 -10.63 2.22 -4.16
N THR A 41 -10.49 1.41 -3.12
CA THR A 41 -10.96 0.02 -3.08
C THR A 41 -12.35 -0.09 -2.44
N GLU A 42 -13.03 -1.23 -2.63
CA GLU A 42 -14.31 -1.46 -1.94
C GLU A 42 -14.14 -1.65 -0.43
N SER A 43 -13.13 -2.39 0.00
CA SER A 43 -13.00 -2.90 1.38
C SER A 43 -11.83 -2.31 2.18
N PHE A 44 -10.80 -1.78 1.54
CA PHE A 44 -9.52 -1.38 2.16
C PHE A 44 -9.23 0.13 2.08
N GLY A 45 -10.24 0.94 1.76
CA GLY A 45 -10.07 2.38 1.58
C GLY A 45 -9.15 2.71 0.40
N LYS A 46 -8.32 3.74 0.55
CA LYS A 46 -7.31 4.10 -0.47
C LYS A 46 -6.15 3.11 -0.43
N MET A 47 -5.71 2.69 -1.61
CA MET A 47 -4.60 1.76 -1.79
C MET A 47 -3.54 2.38 -2.68
N MET A 48 -2.29 2.35 -2.23
CA MET A 48 -1.13 2.78 -3.00
C MET A 48 -0.45 1.58 -3.65
N VAL A 49 -0.18 1.70 -4.94
CA VAL A 49 0.48 0.70 -5.76
C VAL A 49 1.70 1.31 -6.44
N ILE A 50 2.82 0.61 -6.38
CA ILE A 50 4.06 0.97 -7.08
C ILE A 50 4.44 -0.16 -8.01
N ASP A 51 4.64 0.14 -9.29
CA ASP A 51 5.03 -0.83 -10.34
C ASP A 51 4.18 -2.11 -10.35
N GLY A 52 2.90 -1.99 -9.99
CA GLY A 52 1.95 -3.10 -9.97
C GLY A 52 1.94 -3.92 -8.66
N MET A 53 2.68 -3.49 -7.64
CA MET A 53 2.71 -4.12 -6.31
C MET A 53 2.02 -3.22 -5.28
N VAL A 54 1.19 -3.79 -4.41
CA VAL A 54 0.56 -3.06 -3.31
C VAL A 54 1.62 -2.69 -2.27
N MET A 55 1.67 -1.41 -1.92
CA MET A 55 2.57 -0.91 -0.88
C MET A 55 1.88 -0.90 0.49
N PHE A 56 0.67 -0.34 0.54
CA PHE A 56 -0.17 -0.31 1.74
C PHE A 56 -1.59 0.14 1.41
N THR A 57 -2.52 -0.13 2.32
CA THR A 57 -3.90 0.36 2.25
C THR A 57 -4.26 1.16 3.49
N GLU A 58 -5.22 2.08 3.35
CA GLU A 58 -5.72 2.91 4.46
C GLU A 58 -6.30 2.06 5.62
N ALA A 59 -6.82 0.87 5.33
CA ALA A 59 -7.45 0.04 6.35
C ALA A 59 -6.46 -0.74 7.22
N ASP A 60 -5.22 -0.98 6.76
CA ASP A 60 -4.29 -1.90 7.43
C ASP A 60 -2.84 -1.41 7.54
N GLU A 61 -2.50 -0.24 6.98
CA GLU A 61 -1.14 0.32 7.04
C GLU A 61 -0.58 0.41 8.46
N PHE A 62 -1.45 0.67 9.45
CA PHE A 62 -1.05 0.81 10.85
C PHE A 62 -0.38 -0.46 11.37
N VAL A 63 -0.80 -1.65 10.93
CA VAL A 63 -0.21 -2.92 11.37
C VAL A 63 1.26 -2.98 10.99
N TYR A 64 1.60 -2.52 9.78
CA TYR A 64 2.98 -2.48 9.32
C TYR A 64 3.76 -1.34 9.97
N HIS A 65 3.25 -0.11 9.93
CA HIS A 65 3.98 1.06 10.38
C HIS A 65 4.18 1.09 11.91
N GLU A 66 3.21 0.64 12.70
CA GLU A 66 3.36 0.55 14.16
C GLU A 66 4.39 -0.50 14.54
N MET A 67 4.37 -1.68 13.88
CA MET A 67 5.36 -2.73 14.16
C MET A 67 6.76 -2.33 13.69
N LEU A 68 6.87 -1.69 12.53
CA LEU A 68 8.14 -1.17 12.01
C LEU A 68 8.71 -0.07 12.91
N THR A 69 7.86 0.76 13.50
CA THR A 69 8.28 1.94 14.26
C THR A 69 8.41 1.67 15.76
N HIS A 70 7.35 1.18 16.41
CA HIS A 70 7.30 1.09 17.86
C HIS A 70 8.17 -0.02 18.43
N VAL A 71 8.28 -1.17 17.74
CA VAL A 71 9.12 -2.28 18.21
C VAL A 71 10.57 -1.82 18.42
N PRO A 72 11.28 -1.26 17.42
CA PRO A 72 12.66 -0.80 17.64
C PRO A 72 12.73 0.39 18.60
N LEU A 73 11.74 1.29 18.62
CA LEU A 73 11.75 2.46 19.50
C LEU A 73 11.55 2.12 20.98
N PHE A 74 10.84 1.03 21.29
CA PHE A 74 10.58 0.63 22.67
C PHE A 74 11.68 -0.25 23.29
N VAL A 75 12.64 -0.72 22.50
CA VAL A 75 13.81 -1.46 23.02
C VAL A 75 14.77 -0.56 23.80
N HIS A 76 14.79 0.76 23.55
CA HIS A 76 15.67 1.70 24.24
C HIS A 76 14.95 2.98 24.67
N SER A 77 15.01 3.30 25.97
CA SER A 77 14.20 4.35 26.60
C SER A 77 14.56 5.81 26.26
N LYS A 78 15.67 6.05 25.54
CA LYS A 78 16.17 7.40 25.22
C LYS A 78 16.65 7.58 23.78
N ILE A 79 15.92 7.02 22.81
CA ILE A 79 16.19 7.30 21.40
C ILE A 79 15.83 8.76 21.10
N LYS A 80 16.76 9.52 20.49
CA LYS A 80 16.58 10.94 20.16
C LYS A 80 16.77 11.27 18.68
N ASN A 81 17.51 10.43 17.96
CA ASN A 81 17.79 10.61 16.54
C ASN A 81 17.40 9.31 15.82
N VAL A 82 16.64 9.44 14.74
CA VAL A 82 16.13 8.31 13.94
C VAL A 82 16.38 8.63 12.47
N LEU A 83 16.85 7.63 11.72
CA LEU A 83 17.00 7.69 10.27
C LEU A 83 15.96 6.77 9.62
N ILE A 84 15.22 7.29 8.65
CA ILE A 84 14.32 6.53 7.76
C ILE A 84 14.93 6.65 6.37
N VAL A 85 15.04 5.52 5.67
CA VAL A 85 15.63 5.42 4.33
C VAL A 85 14.53 5.33 3.29
#